data_AF-A0A6J5X8Y5-F1
#
_entry.id   AF-A0A6J5X8Y5-F1
#
_cell.length_a   1.000
_cell.length_b   1.000
_cell.length_c   1.000
_cell.angle_alpha   90.00
_cell.angle_beta   90.00
_cell.angle_gamma   90.00
#
_symmetry.space_group_name_H-M   'P 1'
#
loop_
_entity.id
_entity.type
_entity.pdbx_description
1 polymer ?
#
loop_
_entity_poly.entity_id
_entity_poly.type
_entity_poly.pdbx_seq_one_letter_code
_entity_poly.pdbx_strand_id
1 'polypeptide(L)'
;MANFTVLSTFTLIIFCVYGLRPALLWMVRNTSFFSEKYDMDNQICFIMAGVLLFGFISDAYGSHSILGAFMLGAILPKGELKTAITEKVEDFVSKILLPLFFLILGIRTHVVVVFRSTSLQIVMSIVALAFLAKFLVTFVAAIINKMPVTDSLAFGLVMNTKGLLAI
;
A
#
# COMPACT_ATOMS: atom_id res chain seq x y z
N MET A 1 -13.41 -9.33 21.36
CA MET A 1 -12.56 -9.77 20.23
C MET A 1 -11.82 -8.63 19.56
N ALA A 2 -12.46 -7.50 19.20
CA ALA A 2 -11.79 -6.38 18.51
C ALA A 2 -10.53 -5.80 19.23
N ASN A 3 -10.55 -5.72 20.56
CA ASN A 3 -9.40 -5.18 21.32
C ASN A 3 -8.13 -6.02 21.20
N PHE A 4 -8.24 -7.34 21.00
CA PHE A 4 -7.09 -8.24 20.82
C PHE A 4 -6.47 -8.10 19.43
N THR A 5 -7.29 -7.89 18.40
CA THR A 5 -6.82 -7.69 17.01
C THR A 5 -6.06 -6.38 16.85
N VAL A 6 -6.51 -5.32 17.52
CA VAL A 6 -5.81 -4.02 17.55
C VAL A 6 -4.48 -4.16 18.30
N LEU A 7 -4.44 -4.85 19.44
CA LEU A 7 -3.20 -5.04 20.19
C LEU A 7 -2.17 -5.89 19.41
N SER A 8 -2.64 -6.93 18.72
CA SER A 8 -1.87 -7.82 17.83
C SER A 8 -1.23 -7.05 16.66
N THR A 9 -1.98 -6.13 16.03
CA THR A 9 -1.45 -5.31 14.93
C THR A 9 -0.39 -4.32 15.41
N PHE A 10 -0.58 -3.67 16.56
CA PHE A 10 0.45 -2.81 17.14
C PHE A 10 1.71 -3.58 17.54
N THR A 11 1.58 -4.78 18.12
CA THR A 11 2.74 -5.62 18.45
C THR A 11 3.49 -6.10 17.22
N LEU A 12 2.79 -6.45 16.13
CA LEU A 12 3.42 -6.75 14.85
C LEU A 12 4.18 -5.55 14.29
N ILE A 13 3.56 -4.35 14.27
CA ILE A 13 4.22 -3.15 13.75
C ILE A 13 5.51 -2.86 14.55
N ILE A 14 5.45 -2.97 15.88
CA ILE A 14 6.62 -2.77 16.75
C ILE A 14 7.68 -3.84 16.51
N PHE A 15 7.30 -5.12 16.43
CA PHE A 15 8.23 -6.23 16.17
C PHE A 15 8.90 -6.11 14.79
N CYS A 16 8.16 -5.69 13.77
CA CYS A 16 8.70 -5.47 12.42
C CYS A 16 9.70 -4.31 12.38
N VAL A 17 9.38 -3.20 13.07
CA VAL A 17 10.22 -2.00 13.09
C VAL A 17 11.46 -2.18 13.98
N TYR A 18 11.35 -2.88 15.10
CA TYR A 18 12.45 -3.05 16.05
C TYR A 18 13.25 -4.35 15.86
N GLY A 19 12.67 -5.40 15.27
CA GLY A 19 13.36 -6.67 15.01
C GLY A 19 13.86 -6.80 13.58
N LEU A 20 12.97 -6.58 12.59
CA LEU A 20 13.31 -6.84 11.20
C LEU A 20 14.18 -5.75 10.56
N ARG A 21 13.94 -4.49 10.93
CA ARG A 21 14.73 -3.34 10.46
C ARG A 21 16.23 -3.48 10.80
N PRO A 22 16.63 -3.76 12.05
CA PRO A 22 18.04 -3.99 12.36
C PRO A 22 18.54 -5.33 11.81
N ALA A 23 17.72 -6.38 11.71
CA ALA A 23 18.15 -7.63 11.09
C ALA A 23 18.47 -7.47 9.59
N LEU A 24 17.64 -6.73 8.84
CA LEU A 24 17.88 -6.41 7.43
C LEU A 24 19.12 -5.53 7.26
N LEU A 25 19.28 -4.49 8.09
CA LEU A 25 20.46 -3.63 8.07
C LEU A 25 21.73 -4.39 8.49
N TRP A 26 21.63 -5.31 9.45
CA TRP A 26 22.72 -6.17 9.87
C TRP A 26 23.08 -7.18 8.78
N MET A 27 22.11 -7.76 8.09
CA MET A 27 22.34 -8.71 6.99
C MET A 27 22.96 -8.03 5.76
N VAL A 28 22.52 -6.80 5.44
CA VAL A 28 23.12 -5.96 4.38
C VAL A 28 24.54 -5.51 4.75
N ARG A 29 24.83 -5.28 6.03
CA ARG A 29 26.15 -4.81 6.50
C ARG A 29 27.15 -5.94 6.77
N ASN A 30 26.68 -7.10 7.23
CA ASN A 30 27.51 -8.24 7.61
C ASN A 30 27.79 -9.17 6.43
N THR A 31 26.99 -9.09 5.36
CA THR A 31 27.21 -9.90 4.16
C THR A 31 27.77 -9.00 3.05
N SER A 32 29.08 -9.08 2.84
CA SER A 32 29.80 -8.51 1.69
C SER A 32 29.36 -9.08 0.33
N PHE A 33 28.25 -9.82 0.26
CA PHE A 33 27.63 -10.38 -0.94
C PHE A 33 26.91 -9.33 -1.82
N PHE A 34 26.60 -8.15 -1.28
CA PHE A 34 25.95 -7.06 -2.03
C PHE A 34 26.92 -6.24 -2.90
N SER A 35 28.23 -6.54 -2.84
CA SER A 35 29.24 -5.81 -3.60
C SER A 35 29.56 -6.46 -4.95
N GLU A 36 29.13 -7.71 -5.19
CA GLU A 36 29.47 -8.42 -6.41
C GLU A 36 28.22 -8.61 -7.27
N LYS A 37 28.26 -8.05 -8.48
CA LYS A 37 27.20 -7.92 -9.48
C LYS A 37 26.61 -9.26 -9.97
N TYR A 38 27.03 -10.39 -9.39
CA TYR A 38 26.82 -11.75 -9.91
C TYR A 38 25.58 -12.47 -9.37
N ASP A 39 24.87 -11.96 -8.36
CA ASP A 39 23.74 -12.71 -7.78
C ASP A 39 22.48 -11.86 -7.48
N MET A 40 22.18 -10.90 -8.35
CA MET A 40 21.00 -10.03 -8.23
C MET A 40 19.68 -10.81 -8.27
N ASP A 41 19.61 -11.91 -9.04
CA ASP A 41 18.40 -12.73 -9.16
C ASP A 41 18.09 -13.49 -7.86
N ASN A 42 19.09 -14.06 -7.17
CA ASN A 42 18.89 -14.67 -5.86
C ASN A 42 18.46 -13.65 -4.80
N GLN A 43 18.99 -12.43 -4.85
CA GLN A 43 18.61 -11.38 -3.91
C GLN A 43 17.15 -10.93 -4.11
N ILE A 44 16.70 -10.82 -5.37
CA ILE A 44 15.29 -10.56 -5.69
C ILE A 44 14.42 -11.71 -5.16
N CYS A 45 14.83 -12.96 -5.40
CA CYS A 45 14.10 -14.15 -4.95
C CYS A 45 13.98 -14.21 -3.42
N PHE A 46 15.07 -13.89 -2.70
CA PHE A 46 15.09 -13.83 -1.24
C PHE A 46 14.16 -12.74 -0.70
N ILE A 47 14.14 -11.56 -1.33
CA ILE A 47 13.27 -10.46 -0.90
C ILE A 47 11.80 -10.77 -1.21
N MET A 48 11.49 -11.35 -2.36
CA MET A 48 10.15 -11.86 -2.69
C MET A 48 9.67 -12.91 -1.69
N ALA A 49 10.54 -13.88 -1.34
CA ALA A 49 10.24 -14.87 -0.31
C ALA A 49 10.00 -14.20 1.06
N GLY A 50 10.81 -13.18 1.40
CA GLY A 50 10.62 -12.35 2.59
C GLY A 50 9.26 -11.65 2.60
N VAL A 51 8.83 -11.06 1.48
CA VAL A 51 7.51 -10.42 1.33
C VAL A 51 6.38 -11.43 1.56
N LEU A 52 6.48 -12.64 0.98
CA LEU A 52 5.49 -13.71 1.18
C LEU A 52 5.44 -14.18 2.63
N LEU A 53 6.58 -14.43 3.26
CA LEU A 53 6.66 -14.83 4.66
C LEU A 53 6.06 -13.77 5.58
N PHE A 54 6.36 -12.50 5.33
CA PHE A 54 5.80 -11.39 6.10
C PHE A 54 4.30 -11.21 5.91
N GLY A 55 3.81 -11.40 4.68
CA GLY A 55 2.39 -11.42 4.38
C GLY A 55 1.68 -12.56 5.10
N PHE A 56 2.29 -13.75 5.13
CA PHE A 56 1.74 -14.94 5.81
C PHE A 56 1.72 -14.77 7.33
N ILE A 57 2.81 -14.27 7.92
CA ILE A 57 2.85 -13.97 9.36
C ILE A 57 1.77 -12.93 9.70
N SER A 58 1.63 -11.87 8.91
CA SER A 58 0.64 -10.83 9.18
C SER A 58 -0.81 -11.35 9.09
N ASP A 59 -1.07 -12.27 8.17
CA ASP A 59 -2.37 -12.94 8.04
C ASP A 59 -2.66 -13.88 9.22
N ALA A 60 -1.65 -14.65 9.66
CA ALA A 60 -1.76 -15.56 10.81
C ALA A 60 -2.08 -14.85 12.14
N TYR A 61 -1.65 -13.60 12.29
CA TYR A 61 -1.94 -12.75 13.45
C TYR A 61 -3.32 -12.05 13.38
N GLY A 62 -4.10 -12.29 12.32
CA GLY A 62 -5.45 -11.74 12.15
C GLY A 62 -5.50 -10.33 11.58
N SER A 63 -4.45 -9.89 10.88
CA SER A 63 -4.40 -8.61 10.16
C SER A 63 -4.53 -8.82 8.65
N HIS A 64 -4.72 -7.74 7.88
CA HIS A 64 -4.64 -7.82 6.42
C HIS A 64 -3.19 -8.07 5.96
N SER A 65 -2.97 -9.18 5.25
CA SER A 65 -1.68 -9.60 4.70
C SER A 65 -0.92 -8.48 3.93
N ILE A 66 -1.66 -7.57 3.28
CA ILE A 66 -1.13 -6.38 2.58
C ILE A 66 -0.26 -5.50 3.48
N LEU A 67 -0.62 -5.33 4.75
CA LEU A 67 0.12 -4.47 5.67
C LEU A 67 1.52 -5.02 5.97
N GLY A 68 1.66 -6.35 6.06
CA GLY A 68 2.95 -7.00 6.27
C GLY A 68 3.92 -6.82 5.12
N ALA A 69 3.43 -7.06 3.90
CA ALA A 69 4.19 -6.85 2.67
C ALA A 69 4.61 -5.37 2.51
N PHE A 70 3.70 -4.44 2.79
CA PHE A 70 3.98 -3.00 2.75
C PHE A 70 5.08 -2.58 3.72
N MET A 71 5.04 -3.07 4.97
CA MET A 71 6.04 -2.76 5.98
C MET A 71 7.44 -3.23 5.57
N LEU A 72 7.55 -4.44 5.01
CA LEU A 72 8.83 -4.97 4.54
C LEU A 72 9.41 -4.11 3.41
N GLY A 73 8.58 -3.67 2.46
CA GLY A 73 8.98 -2.74 1.40
C GLY A 73 9.37 -1.34 1.92
N ALA A 74 8.66 -0.83 2.93
CA ALA A 74 8.94 0.47 3.55
C ALA A 74 10.25 0.48 4.36
N ILE A 75 10.60 -0.66 4.96
CA ILE A 75 11.81 -0.86 5.75
C ILE A 75 13.05 -1.04 4.88
N LEU A 76 12.89 -1.47 3.62
CA LEU A 76 14.00 -1.78 2.73
C LEU A 76 14.96 -0.59 2.57
N PRO A 77 16.27 -0.76 2.86
CA PRO A 77 17.24 0.32 2.81
C PRO A 77 17.37 0.90 1.40
N LYS A 78 17.68 2.19 1.31
CA LYS A 78 17.90 2.87 0.04
C LYS A 78 19.24 2.43 -0.56
N GLY A 79 19.27 2.02 -1.82
CA GLY A 79 20.46 1.56 -2.54
C GLY A 79 20.11 0.96 -3.91
N GLU A 80 21.13 0.56 -4.69
CA GLU A 80 20.96 -0.01 -6.04
C GLU A 80 20.04 -1.23 -6.06
N LEU A 81 20.10 -2.07 -5.02
CA LEU A 81 19.22 -3.21 -4.83
C LEU A 81 17.73 -2.82 -4.81
N LYS A 82 17.39 -1.77 -4.05
CA LYS A 82 15.99 -1.33 -3.93
C LYS A 82 15.48 -0.86 -5.30
N THR A 83 16.30 -0.14 -6.05
CA THR A 83 15.96 0.32 -7.40
C THR A 83 15.76 -0.86 -8.33
N ALA A 84 16.69 -1.81 -8.37
CA ALA A 84 16.61 -2.98 -9.25
C ALA A 84 15.36 -3.85 -8.96
N ILE A 85 15.04 -4.07 -7.68
CA ILE A 85 13.82 -4.80 -7.28
C ILE A 85 12.58 -3.99 -7.65
N THR A 86 12.58 -2.69 -7.39
CA THR A 86 11.44 -1.82 -7.70
C THR A 86 11.15 -1.83 -9.19
N GLU A 87 12.15 -1.68 -10.05
CA GLU A 87 11.96 -1.72 -11.50
C GLU A 87 11.39 -3.06 -11.97
N LYS A 88 11.92 -4.19 -11.47
CA LYS A 88 11.43 -5.53 -11.84
C LYS A 88 9.99 -5.77 -11.39
N VAL A 89 9.68 -5.38 -10.15
CA VAL A 89 8.34 -5.52 -9.58
C VAL A 89 7.36 -4.58 -10.27
N GLU A 90 7.75 -3.32 -10.51
CA GLU A 90 6.92 -2.32 -11.17
C GLU A 90 6.59 -2.72 -12.61
N ASP A 91 7.55 -3.28 -13.34
CA ASP A 91 7.34 -3.75 -14.71
C ASP A 91 6.33 -4.92 -14.72
N PHE A 92 6.45 -5.86 -13.80
CA PHE A 92 5.50 -6.98 -13.64
C PHE A 92 4.11 -6.50 -13.22
N VAL A 93 4.04 -5.60 -12.22
CA VAL A 93 2.79 -5.05 -11.72
C VAL A 93 2.07 -4.26 -12.80
N SER A 94 2.78 -3.40 -13.52
CA SER A 94 2.18 -2.53 -14.53
C SER A 94 1.75 -3.28 -15.79
N LYS A 95 2.51 -4.29 -16.22
CA LYS A 95 2.20 -5.04 -17.45
C LYS A 95 1.15 -6.13 -17.27
N ILE A 96 1.09 -6.78 -16.10
CA ILE A 96 0.25 -7.97 -15.89
C ILE A 96 -0.79 -7.72 -14.82
N LEU A 97 -0.36 -7.29 -13.63
CA LEU A 97 -1.24 -7.23 -12.46
C LEU A 97 -2.27 -6.09 -12.54
N LEU A 98 -1.85 -4.92 -13.03
CA LEU A 98 -2.68 -3.73 -13.16
C LEU A 98 -3.80 -3.90 -14.22
N PRO A 99 -3.54 -4.40 -15.44
CA PRO A 99 -4.60 -4.69 -16.40
C PRO A 99 -5.58 -5.76 -15.91
N LEU A 100 -5.07 -6.83 -15.29
CA LEU A 100 -5.88 -7.91 -14.76
C LEU A 100 -6.78 -7.42 -13.62
N PHE A 101 -6.25 -6.56 -12.76
CA PHE A 101 -7.03 -5.89 -11.73
C PHE A 101 -8.17 -5.04 -12.31
N PHE A 102 -7.89 -4.21 -13.32
CA PHE A 102 -8.93 -3.42 -13.99
C PHE A 102 -9.97 -4.30 -14.69
N LEU A 103 -9.57 -5.45 -15.23
CA LEU A 103 -10.47 -6.43 -15.82
C LEU A 103 -11.43 -7.01 -14.76
N ILE A 104 -10.90 -7.46 -13.61
CA ILE A 104 -11.74 -7.98 -12.52
C ILE A 104 -12.70 -6.89 -12.00
N LEU A 105 -12.21 -5.66 -11.85
CA LEU A 105 -13.04 -4.52 -11.46
C LEU A 105 -14.16 -4.27 -12.48
N GLY A 106 -13.86 -4.32 -13.77
CA GLY A 106 -14.83 -4.17 -14.86
C GLY A 106 -15.90 -5.25 -14.87
N ILE A 107 -15.55 -6.49 -14.54
CA ILE A 107 -16.52 -7.60 -14.44
C ILE A 107 -17.43 -7.44 -13.21
N ARG A 108 -16.88 -6.95 -12.08
CA ARG A 108 -17.67 -6.71 -10.86
C ARG A 108 -18.61 -5.51 -10.97
N THR A 109 -18.32 -4.55 -11.85
CA THR A 109 -19.16 -3.36 -12.02
C THR A 109 -20.36 -3.64 -12.93
N HIS A 110 -21.52 -3.92 -12.32
CA HIS A 110 -22.79 -4.01 -13.03
C HIS A 110 -23.37 -2.62 -13.35
N VAL A 111 -22.86 -1.99 -14.42
CA VAL A 111 -23.30 -0.67 -14.88
C VAL A 111 -24.80 -0.62 -15.17
N VAL A 112 -25.36 -1.71 -15.69
CA VAL A 112 -26.79 -1.81 -16.07
C VAL A 112 -27.72 -1.65 -14.86
N VAL A 113 -27.33 -2.11 -13.68
CA VAL A 113 -28.15 -2.00 -12.45
C VAL A 113 -28.22 -0.54 -11.98
N VAL A 114 -27.11 0.20 -12.11
CA VAL A 114 -27.01 1.61 -11.71
C VAL A 114 -27.88 2.50 -12.58
N PHE A 115 -27.91 2.28 -13.90
CA PHE A 115 -28.70 3.08 -14.82
C PHE A 115 -30.20 2.75 -14.83
N ARG A 116 -30.59 1.52 -14.46
CA ARG A 116 -31.98 1.06 -14.56
C ARG A 116 -32.76 1.09 -13.23
N SER A 117 -32.08 0.91 -12.09
CA SER A 117 -32.75 0.74 -10.78
C SER A 117 -32.71 1.98 -9.87
N THR A 118 -31.82 2.93 -10.14
CA THR A 118 -31.59 4.08 -9.25
C THR A 118 -31.59 5.37 -10.06
N SER A 119 -32.23 6.43 -9.55
CA SER A 119 -32.16 7.74 -10.21
C SER A 119 -30.71 8.27 -10.15
N LEU A 120 -30.15 8.57 -11.34
CA LEU A 120 -28.80 9.11 -11.47
C LEU A 120 -28.56 10.35 -10.60
N GLN A 121 -29.62 11.12 -10.35
CA GLN A 121 -29.60 12.29 -9.46
C GLN A 121 -29.24 11.93 -8.03
N ILE A 122 -29.81 10.86 -7.46
CA ILE A 122 -29.50 10.43 -6.09
C ILE A 122 -28.05 9.96 -6.01
N VAL A 123 -27.59 9.16 -6.98
CA VAL A 123 -26.20 8.68 -7.03
C VAL A 123 -25.22 9.85 -7.12
N MET A 124 -25.45 10.79 -8.03
CA MET A 124 -24.61 11.99 -8.16
C MET A 124 -24.60 12.83 -6.88
N SER A 125 -25.75 12.99 -6.21
CA SER A 125 -25.83 13.75 -4.97
C SER A 125 -25.01 13.10 -3.85
N ILE A 126 -25.08 11.77 -3.69
CA ILE A 126 -24.31 11.03 -2.67
C ILE A 126 -22.81 11.10 -2.96
N VAL A 127 -22.41 10.94 -4.23
CA VAL A 127 -21.00 11.03 -4.63
C VAL A 127 -20.46 12.45 -4.38
N ALA A 128 -21.22 13.48 -4.75
CA ALA A 128 -20.83 14.87 -4.49
C ALA A 128 -20.70 15.14 -2.99
N LEU A 129 -21.67 14.70 -2.18
CA LEU A 129 -21.64 14.88 -0.72
C LEU A 129 -20.42 14.17 -0.10
N ALA A 130 -20.14 12.94 -0.52
CA ALA A 130 -19.01 12.16 -0.03
C ALA A 130 -17.66 12.79 -0.42
N PHE A 131 -17.56 13.29 -1.65
CA PHE A 131 -16.38 14.01 -2.13
C PHE A 131 -16.14 15.30 -1.34
N LEU A 132 -17.17 16.14 -1.19
CA LEU A 132 -17.13 17.38 -0.41
C LEU A 132 -16.75 17.11 1.05
N ALA A 133 -17.35 16.10 1.68
CA ALA A 133 -17.05 15.75 3.06
C ALA A 133 -15.57 15.38 3.25
N LYS A 134 -15.02 14.49 2.41
CA LYS A 134 -13.60 14.11 2.48
C LYS A 134 -12.67 15.27 2.16
N PHE A 135 -13.00 16.04 1.12
CA PHE A 135 -12.21 17.19 0.72
C PHE A 135 -12.14 18.24 1.83
N LEU A 136 -13.27 18.64 2.40
CA LEU A 136 -13.32 19.66 3.45
C LEU A 136 -12.59 19.21 4.72
N VAL A 137 -12.79 17.96 5.15
CA VAL A 137 -12.12 17.43 6.35
C VAL A 137 -10.60 17.41 6.17
N THR A 138 -10.10 16.93 5.03
CA THR A 138 -8.65 16.85 4.78
C THR A 138 -8.02 18.22 4.52
N PHE A 139 -8.74 19.13 3.87
CA PHE A 139 -8.31 20.51 3.66
C PHE A 139 -8.20 21.29 4.97
N VAL A 140 -9.21 21.21 5.83
CA VAL A 140 -9.18 21.85 7.16
C VAL A 140 -8.06 21.25 8.01
N ALA A 141 -7.87 19.94 8.00
CA ALA A 141 -6.78 19.29 8.71
C ALA A 141 -5.40 19.78 8.21
N ALA A 142 -5.21 19.95 6.90
CA ALA A 142 -3.96 20.45 6.33
C ALA A 142 -3.66 21.90 6.74
N ILE A 143 -4.69 22.76 6.75
CA ILE A 143 -4.56 24.15 7.22
C ILE A 143 -4.19 24.22 8.70
N ILE A 144 -4.81 23.40 9.56
CA ILE A 144 -4.47 23.34 10.99
C ILE A 144 -3.01 22.92 11.18
N ASN A 145 -2.48 22.06 10.31
CA ASN A 145 -1.07 21.65 10.29
C ASN A 145 -0.13 22.67 9.62
N LYS A 146 -0.61 23.89 9.33
CA LYS A 146 0.16 25.00 8.74
C LYS A 146 0.75 24.70 7.35
N MET A 147 0.10 23.83 6.56
CA MET A 147 0.45 23.67 5.15
C MET A 147 -0.02 24.89 4.32
N PRO A 148 0.72 25.30 3.28
CA PRO A 148 0.26 26.36 2.39
C PRO A 148 -1.04 25.94 1.69
N VAL A 149 -1.86 26.93 1.35
CA VAL A 149 -3.23 26.70 0.84
C VAL A 149 -3.21 25.93 -0.48
N THR A 150 -2.22 26.18 -1.35
CA THR A 150 -2.01 25.46 -2.61
C THR A 150 -1.79 23.96 -2.39
N ASP A 151 -0.95 23.61 -1.41
CA ASP A 151 -0.61 22.22 -1.12
C ASP A 151 -1.74 21.53 -0.39
N SER A 152 -2.48 22.27 0.44
CA SER A 152 -3.69 21.78 1.12
C SER A 152 -4.79 21.43 0.11
N LEU A 153 -4.98 22.23 -0.93
CA LEU A 153 -5.92 21.94 -2.02
C LEU A 153 -5.49 20.69 -2.80
N ALA A 154 -4.23 20.61 -3.18
CA ALA A 154 -3.68 19.44 -3.87
C ALA A 154 -3.84 18.16 -3.01
N PHE A 155 -3.54 18.26 -1.72
CA PHE A 155 -3.68 17.16 -0.76
C PHE A 155 -5.13 16.68 -0.61
N GLY A 156 -6.08 17.61 -0.50
CA GLY A 156 -7.51 17.28 -0.44
C GLY A 156 -8.04 16.60 -1.71
N LEU A 157 -7.53 16.99 -2.88
CA LEU A 157 -7.87 16.34 -4.15
C LEU A 157 -7.28 14.92 -4.23
N VAL A 158 -6.00 14.76 -3.86
CA VAL A 158 -5.33 13.44 -3.84
C VAL A 158 -6.03 12.47 -2.90
N MET A 159 -6.55 12.92 -1.76
CA MET A 159 -7.26 12.07 -0.79
C MET A 159 -8.59 11.49 -1.31
N ASN A 160 -9.16 12.05 -2.38
CA ASN A 160 -10.34 11.49 -3.03
C ASN A 160 -10.02 10.35 -4.00
N THR A 161 -8.75 10.20 -4.41
CA THR A 161 -8.32 9.07 -5.24
C THR A 161 -8.34 7.78 -4.41
N LYS A 162 -9.39 6.98 -4.58
CA LYS A 162 -9.40 5.61 -4.04
C LYS A 162 -8.46 4.76 -4.87
N GLY A 163 -7.34 4.36 -4.27
CA GLY A 163 -6.38 3.43 -4.88
C GLY A 163 -6.74 1.96 -4.66
N LEU A 164 -5.85 1.09 -5.13
CA LEU A 164 -5.95 -0.38 -5.09
C LEU A 164 -6.10 -0.96 -3.68
N LEU A 165 -5.64 -0.24 -2.66
CA LEU A 165 -5.68 -0.65 -1.25
C LEU A 165 -7.08 -0.51 -0.62
N ALA A 166 -8.02 0.19 -1.26
CA ALA A 166 -9.30 0.57 -0.66
C ALA A 166 -10.48 -0.36 -1.04
N ILE A 167 -10.19 -1.57 -1.55
CA ILE A 167 -11.19 -2.57 -1.97
C ILE A 167 -11.25 -3.70 -0.95
#